data_AF-A0AAU5YQT3-F1
#
_entry.id   AF-A0AAU5YQT3-F1
#
_cell.length_a   1.000
_cell.length_b   1.000
_cell.length_c   1.000
_cell.angle_alpha   90.00
_cell.angle_beta   90.00
_cell.angle_gamma   90.00
#
_symmetry.space_group_name_H-M   'P 1'
#
loop_
_entity.id
_entity.type
_entity.pdbx_description
1 polymer ?
#
loop_
_entity_poly.entity_id
_entity_poly.type
_entity_poly.pdbx_seq_one_letter_code
_entity_poly.pdbx_strand_id
1 'polypeptide(L)'
;MADPASGAGAPHWSAAKLPGSDAVLSGSVRPDAHTTWTAGFRLVQEDDGDSFMPVLYTHDDRRGGPWTEMPTAPGAVGRVNALAATSARDAWLVGDANGEGEPVMTQHWDGRSWRVKPAAMPENSLSGGLLSIDAVAPGNVWAAGWTQALDERIPDPDGGPPQIVDHQEGLVQHWDGRVWKRVNLPKQSGNWALNGISASGPRDVWAVGSGFGENDRPVVLHYDGRSWTALPTPPYGGLYGEFNDVVANGPRDVWVAGRTLLDENDRGHALIMHWNGRTWTRLDGPADAGSLTGVAATQDGIVAVGRTVDARSGYALRVSGARVTSLGFPANADGTTYSAWKVSAAGREVTVSGTSHDAEHSFPQPMLMTTRL
;
A
#
# COMPACT_ATOMS: atom_id res chain seq x y z
N MET A 1 -20.15 25.75 -37.50
CA MET A 1 -19.45 26.07 -36.24
C MET A 1 -18.87 24.76 -35.75
N ALA A 2 -17.57 24.53 -36.01
CA ALA A 2 -16.87 23.35 -35.54
C ALA A 2 -16.38 23.64 -34.11
N ASP A 3 -16.63 22.69 -33.21
CA ASP A 3 -16.26 22.74 -31.80
C ASP A 3 -14.75 22.44 -31.66
N PRO A 4 -13.90 23.37 -31.20
CA PRO A 4 -12.49 23.13 -30.98
C PRO A 4 -12.26 22.79 -29.50
N ALA A 5 -12.59 21.56 -29.10
CA ALA A 5 -12.21 21.01 -27.80
C ALA A 5 -11.93 19.49 -27.86
N SER A 6 -11.37 18.99 -28.96
CA SER A 6 -10.72 17.67 -29.01
C SER A 6 -9.21 17.86 -28.94
N GLY A 7 -8.65 17.83 -27.72
CA GLY A 7 -7.26 18.26 -27.50
C GLY A 7 -6.57 17.68 -26.28
N ALA A 8 -6.75 16.38 -26.02
CA ALA A 8 -5.78 15.44 -25.41
C ALA A 8 -6.50 14.08 -25.30
N GLY A 9 -6.08 13.08 -26.07
CA GLY A 9 -6.60 11.72 -25.89
C GLY A 9 -6.30 11.21 -24.48
N ALA A 10 -7.13 10.30 -23.97
CA ALA A 10 -6.83 9.61 -22.71
C ALA A 10 -5.41 9.00 -22.77
N PRO A 11 -4.65 9.00 -21.65
CA PRO A 11 -3.33 8.39 -21.60
C PRO A 11 -3.37 6.96 -22.13
N HIS A 12 -2.41 6.63 -23.00
CA HIS A 12 -2.25 5.25 -23.46
C HIS A 12 -1.57 4.43 -22.37
N TRP A 13 -2.16 3.29 -22.02
CA TRP A 13 -1.58 2.36 -21.05
C TRP A 13 -0.85 1.22 -21.74
N SER A 14 0.20 0.72 -21.11
CA SER A 14 0.99 -0.40 -21.60
C SER A 14 1.16 -1.44 -20.50
N ALA A 15 0.77 -2.68 -20.80
CA ALA A 15 0.97 -3.81 -19.90
C ALA A 15 2.38 -4.39 -20.08
N ALA A 16 3.09 -4.60 -18.97
CA ALA A 16 4.35 -5.33 -18.99
C ALA A 16 4.12 -6.85 -18.98
N LYS A 17 4.95 -7.58 -19.73
CA LYS A 17 5.02 -9.04 -19.64
C LYS A 17 6.02 -9.45 -18.56
N LEU A 18 5.52 -10.01 -17.47
CA LEU A 18 6.32 -10.52 -16.36
C LEU A 18 6.66 -12.01 -16.56
N PRO A 19 7.80 -12.50 -16.03
CA PRO A 19 8.23 -13.88 -16.26
C PRO A 19 7.48 -14.93 -15.43
N GLY A 20 6.75 -14.54 -14.39
CA GLY A 20 6.01 -15.45 -13.50
C GLY A 20 4.50 -15.36 -13.63
N SER A 21 3.82 -16.42 -13.17
CA SER A 21 2.36 -16.53 -13.02
C SER A 21 1.94 -16.55 -11.54
N ASP A 22 0.62 -16.52 -11.31
CA ASP A 22 -0.03 -16.82 -10.02
C ASP A 22 0.44 -15.94 -8.86
N ALA A 23 0.74 -14.69 -9.19
CA ALA A 23 1.34 -13.73 -8.29
C ALA A 23 0.50 -12.47 -8.16
N VAL A 24 0.44 -11.94 -6.94
CA VAL A 24 -0.16 -10.67 -6.60
C VAL A 24 0.94 -9.64 -6.42
N LEU A 25 0.99 -8.63 -7.28
CA LEU A 25 1.93 -7.53 -7.11
C LEU A 25 1.37 -6.49 -6.14
N SER A 26 2.17 -6.15 -5.13
CA SER A 26 1.79 -5.29 -4.02
C SER A 26 2.59 -3.98 -3.99
N GLY A 27 3.46 -3.73 -4.98
CA GLY A 27 4.11 -2.44 -5.12
C GLY A 27 5.08 -2.37 -6.29
N SER A 28 5.46 -1.14 -6.64
CA SER A 28 6.57 -0.86 -7.55
C SER A 28 7.39 0.33 -7.05
N VAL A 29 8.68 0.36 -7.37
CA VAL A 29 9.59 1.47 -7.07
C VAL A 29 10.62 1.62 -8.18
N ARG A 30 11.10 2.85 -8.40
CA ARG A 30 12.23 3.13 -9.28
C ARG A 30 13.46 3.52 -8.46
N PRO A 31 14.36 2.57 -8.16
CA PRO A 31 15.56 2.87 -7.38
C PRO A 31 16.57 3.79 -8.10
N ASP A 32 16.44 3.97 -9.41
CA ASP A 32 17.21 4.91 -10.21
C ASP A 32 16.41 5.33 -11.46
N ALA A 33 17.02 6.13 -12.35
CA ALA A 33 16.36 6.70 -13.53
C ALA A 33 15.97 5.67 -14.62
N HIS A 34 16.45 4.43 -14.53
CA HIS A 34 16.33 3.43 -15.59
C HIS A 34 15.83 2.08 -15.09
N THR A 35 15.92 1.83 -13.79
CA THR A 35 15.55 0.56 -13.18
C THR A 35 14.20 0.68 -12.51
N THR A 36 13.30 -0.25 -12.79
CA THR A 36 12.02 -0.40 -12.08
C THR A 36 11.97 -1.77 -11.41
N TRP A 37 11.63 -1.79 -10.13
CA TRP A 37 11.37 -3.01 -9.37
C TRP A 37 9.89 -3.12 -9.05
N THR A 38 9.34 -4.33 -9.07
CA THR A 38 8.00 -4.62 -8.56
C THR A 38 8.05 -5.90 -7.73
N ALA A 39 7.37 -5.89 -6.59
CA ALA A 39 7.35 -6.99 -5.66
C ALA A 39 5.93 -7.41 -5.31
N GLY A 40 5.83 -8.59 -4.72
CA GLY A 40 4.58 -9.19 -4.36
C GLY A 40 4.78 -10.57 -3.77
N PHE A 41 3.75 -11.39 -3.85
CA PHE A 41 3.83 -12.79 -3.45
C PHE A 41 3.16 -13.69 -4.48
N ARG A 42 3.63 -14.94 -4.56
CA ARG A 42 3.02 -16.02 -5.32
C ARG A 42 2.36 -16.99 -4.35
N LEU A 43 1.20 -17.51 -4.72
CA LEU A 43 0.61 -18.63 -4.02
C LEU A 43 1.27 -19.93 -4.48
N VAL A 44 1.69 -20.75 -3.55
CA VAL A 44 2.18 -22.10 -3.81
C VAL A 44 1.22 -23.06 -3.12
N GLN A 45 0.52 -23.87 -3.91
CA GLN A 45 -0.35 -24.90 -3.37
C GLN A 45 0.49 -26.13 -3.04
N GLU A 46 0.44 -26.57 -1.78
CA GLU A 46 1.10 -27.78 -1.31
C GLU A 46 0.06 -28.74 -0.72
N ASP A 47 0.40 -30.03 -0.65
CA ASP A 47 -0.52 -31.07 -0.14
C ASP A 47 -0.96 -30.79 1.32
N ASP A 48 -0.12 -30.09 2.09
CA ASP A 48 -0.33 -29.75 3.51
C ASP A 48 -0.90 -28.32 3.72
N GLY A 49 -1.23 -27.61 2.64
CA GLY A 49 -1.85 -26.27 2.68
C GLY A 49 -1.22 -25.27 1.71
N ASP A 50 -1.92 -24.15 1.51
CA ASP A 50 -1.45 -23.06 0.68
C ASP A 50 -0.34 -22.25 1.40
N SER A 51 0.78 -22.00 0.72
CA SER A 51 1.89 -21.18 1.20
C SER A 51 2.08 -19.93 0.33
N PHE A 52 2.56 -18.83 0.92
CA PHE A 52 2.84 -17.58 0.20
C PHE A 52 4.34 -17.38 0.06
N MET A 53 4.83 -17.21 -1.16
CA MET A 53 6.25 -17.00 -1.44
C MET A 53 6.52 -15.59 -1.97
N PRO A 54 7.48 -14.83 -1.41
CA PRO A 54 7.90 -13.55 -1.93
C PRO A 54 8.36 -13.64 -3.40
N VAL A 55 7.90 -12.73 -4.24
CA VAL A 55 8.40 -12.55 -5.62
C VAL A 55 8.88 -11.11 -5.84
N LEU A 56 9.92 -10.95 -6.63
CA LEU A 56 10.52 -9.66 -6.98
C LEU A 56 10.96 -9.70 -8.44
N TYR A 57 10.56 -8.70 -9.22
CA TYR A 57 10.95 -8.55 -10.61
C TYR A 57 11.64 -7.20 -10.84
N THR A 58 12.59 -7.17 -11.77
CA THR A 58 13.34 -5.97 -12.17
C THR A 58 13.36 -5.80 -13.68
N HIS A 59 13.43 -4.55 -14.12
CA HIS A 59 13.61 -4.16 -15.51
C HIS A 59 14.53 -2.94 -15.60
N ASP A 60 15.46 -2.94 -16.57
CA ASP A 60 16.37 -1.83 -16.89
C ASP A 60 16.09 -1.36 -18.32
N ASP A 61 15.49 -0.17 -18.43
CA ASP A 61 15.00 0.40 -19.70
C ASP A 61 16.13 0.57 -20.73
N ARG A 62 17.39 0.72 -20.28
CA ARG A 62 18.55 0.88 -21.17
C ARG A 62 18.90 -0.40 -21.92
N ARG A 63 18.55 -1.55 -21.36
CA ARG A 63 18.87 -2.85 -21.95
C ARG A 63 17.81 -3.29 -22.96
N GLY A 64 16.60 -2.71 -22.89
CA GLY A 64 15.46 -3.08 -23.74
C GLY A 64 15.06 -4.56 -23.65
N GLY A 65 15.53 -5.26 -22.61
CA GLY A 65 15.31 -6.70 -22.40
C GLY A 65 14.01 -6.98 -21.63
N PRO A 66 13.61 -8.25 -21.49
CA PRO A 66 12.42 -8.61 -20.71
C PRO A 66 12.61 -8.30 -19.22
N TRP A 67 11.50 -8.28 -18.47
CA TRP A 67 11.53 -8.33 -17.01
C TRP A 67 12.21 -9.61 -16.53
N THR A 68 13.00 -9.50 -15.47
CA THR A 68 13.71 -10.63 -14.87
C THR A 68 13.34 -10.79 -13.40
N GLU A 69 13.15 -12.03 -12.97
CA GLU A 69 12.94 -12.35 -11.54
C GLU A 69 14.26 -12.23 -10.78
N MET A 70 14.21 -11.58 -9.63
CA MET A 70 15.33 -11.44 -8.69
C MET A 70 15.18 -12.46 -7.56
N PRO A 71 16.28 -12.95 -6.97
CA PRO A 71 16.19 -13.75 -5.76
C PRO A 71 15.64 -12.91 -4.61
N THR A 72 14.94 -13.56 -3.68
CA THR A 72 14.56 -13.01 -2.37
C THR A 72 15.49 -13.56 -1.29
N ALA A 73 15.36 -13.10 -0.04
CA ALA A 73 16.22 -13.55 1.04
C ALA A 73 16.07 -15.07 1.27
N PRO A 74 17.17 -15.83 1.45
CA PRO A 74 17.08 -17.26 1.71
C PRO A 74 16.18 -17.58 2.92
N GLY A 75 15.24 -18.50 2.73
CA GLY A 75 14.29 -18.91 3.77
C GLY A 75 13.16 -17.92 4.04
N ALA A 76 13.03 -16.84 3.27
CA ALA A 76 11.92 -15.92 3.41
C ALA A 76 10.63 -16.52 2.83
N VAL A 77 9.62 -16.63 3.70
CA VAL A 77 8.27 -17.09 3.39
C VAL A 77 7.26 -16.05 3.88
N GLY A 78 6.07 -16.04 3.29
CA GLY A 78 4.99 -15.11 3.61
C GLY A 78 4.72 -14.09 2.51
N ARG A 79 3.68 -13.28 2.73
CA ARG A 79 3.26 -12.25 1.78
C ARG A 79 4.19 -11.04 1.84
N VAL A 80 4.48 -10.45 0.68
CA VAL A 80 5.08 -9.11 0.59
C VAL A 80 3.96 -8.12 0.34
N ASN A 81 3.83 -7.12 1.20
CA ASN A 81 2.79 -6.11 1.12
C ASN A 81 3.28 -4.79 0.52
N ALA A 82 4.57 -4.47 0.64
CA ALA A 82 5.14 -3.26 0.09
C ALA A 82 6.67 -3.36 -0.10
N LEU A 83 7.21 -2.46 -0.92
CA LEU A 83 8.64 -2.27 -1.11
C LEU A 83 9.00 -0.78 -1.13
N ALA A 84 10.21 -0.46 -0.66
CA ALA A 84 10.80 0.87 -0.79
C ALA A 84 12.28 0.73 -1.15
N ALA A 85 12.83 1.73 -1.84
CA ALA A 85 14.24 1.76 -2.20
C ALA A 85 14.78 3.19 -2.11
N THR A 86 15.96 3.34 -1.52
CA THR A 86 16.71 4.61 -1.56
C THR A 86 17.66 4.65 -2.75
N SER A 87 18.04 3.48 -3.27
CA SER A 87 18.88 3.33 -4.46
C SER A 87 18.82 1.89 -4.98
N ALA A 88 19.46 1.62 -6.13
CA ALA A 88 19.62 0.25 -6.65
C ALA A 88 20.47 -0.66 -5.74
N ARG A 89 21.05 -0.10 -4.67
CA ARG A 89 21.89 -0.80 -3.70
C ARG A 89 21.31 -0.84 -2.29
N ASP A 90 20.12 -0.29 -2.09
CA ASP A 90 19.49 -0.22 -0.78
C ASP A 90 17.97 -0.21 -0.94
N ALA A 91 17.35 -1.32 -0.58
CA ALA A 91 15.91 -1.49 -0.67
C ALA A 91 15.39 -2.47 0.37
N TRP A 92 14.09 -2.38 0.61
CA TRP A 92 13.39 -3.12 1.64
C TRP A 92 12.11 -3.74 1.10
N LEU A 93 11.81 -4.94 1.59
CA LEU A 93 10.51 -5.59 1.47
C LEU A 93 9.92 -5.73 2.88
N VAL A 94 8.61 -5.54 3.00
CA VAL A 94 7.87 -5.80 4.24
C VAL A 94 6.62 -6.63 3.98
N GLY A 95 6.20 -7.36 5.00
CA GLY A 95 5.15 -8.36 4.89
C GLY A 95 4.50 -8.75 6.21
N ASP A 96 3.83 -9.89 6.18
CA ASP A 96 3.11 -10.45 7.32
C ASP A 96 4.04 -11.26 8.24
N ALA A 97 3.62 -11.45 9.50
CA ALA A 97 4.23 -12.42 10.40
C ALA A 97 3.80 -13.85 10.00
N ASN A 98 4.68 -14.83 10.26
CA ASN A 98 4.45 -16.23 9.88
C ASN A 98 3.82 -17.08 11.00
N GLY A 99 3.47 -16.48 12.14
CA GLY A 99 2.88 -17.18 13.26
C GLY A 99 2.76 -16.30 14.51
N GLU A 100 2.13 -16.86 15.53
CA GLU A 100 1.99 -16.21 16.84
C GLU A 100 3.38 -15.94 17.44
N GLY A 101 3.59 -14.70 17.90
CA GLY A 101 4.86 -14.27 18.50
C GLY A 101 6.03 -14.13 17.53
N GLU A 102 5.86 -14.48 16.25
CA GLU A 102 6.92 -14.37 15.25
C GLU A 102 7.11 -12.91 14.78
N PRO A 103 8.34 -12.51 14.42
CA PRO A 103 8.60 -11.21 13.81
C PRO A 103 7.81 -11.02 12.50
N VAL A 104 7.42 -9.77 12.21
CA VAL A 104 6.91 -9.44 10.88
C VAL A 104 8.02 -9.55 9.84
N MET A 105 7.68 -10.10 8.67
CA MET A 105 8.63 -10.31 7.59
C MET A 105 9.23 -8.98 7.12
N THR A 106 10.56 -8.85 7.20
CA THR A 106 11.28 -7.81 6.46
C THR A 106 12.54 -8.37 5.82
N GLN A 107 12.86 -7.87 4.62
CA GLN A 107 14.06 -8.21 3.88
C GLN A 107 14.79 -6.93 3.46
N HIS A 108 16.13 -6.96 3.51
CA HIS A 108 16.99 -5.86 3.13
C HIS A 108 17.93 -6.25 2.00
N TRP A 109 17.96 -5.45 0.95
CA TRP A 109 18.92 -5.52 -0.14
C TRP A 109 20.10 -4.59 0.11
N ASP A 110 21.31 -5.12 0.08
CA ASP A 110 22.55 -4.35 0.30
C ASP A 110 23.34 -4.02 -0.97
N GLY A 111 22.71 -4.21 -2.15
CA GLY A 111 23.39 -4.10 -3.44
C GLY A 111 24.00 -5.38 -3.96
N ARG A 112 23.93 -6.49 -3.20
CA ARG A 112 24.46 -7.80 -3.60
C ARG A 112 23.52 -8.95 -3.27
N SER A 113 22.93 -8.96 -2.08
CA SER A 113 22.02 -10.03 -1.66
C SER A 113 20.92 -9.51 -0.73
N TRP A 114 19.77 -10.16 -0.83
CA TRP A 114 18.67 -9.99 0.11
C TRP A 114 18.95 -10.76 1.39
N ARG A 115 18.67 -10.15 2.54
CA ARG A 115 18.77 -10.79 3.86
C ARG A 115 17.56 -10.45 4.72
N VAL A 116 17.07 -11.44 5.46
CA VAL A 116 16.02 -11.22 6.45
C VAL A 116 16.57 -10.32 7.57
N LYS A 117 15.78 -9.31 7.93
CA LYS A 117 16.03 -8.40 9.04
C LYS A 117 14.81 -8.41 9.95
N PRO A 118 14.79 -9.25 11.01
CA PRO A 118 13.59 -9.39 11.82
C PRO A 118 13.13 -8.05 12.42
N ALA A 119 11.83 -7.79 12.34
CA ALA A 119 11.19 -6.70 13.06
C ALA A 119 10.26 -7.30 14.12
N ALA A 120 10.66 -7.17 15.38
CA ALA A 120 9.97 -7.80 16.50
C ALA A 120 8.56 -7.24 16.68
N MET A 121 7.63 -8.13 17.01
CA MET A 121 6.25 -7.80 17.35
C MET A 121 6.12 -7.46 18.84
N PRO A 122 5.03 -6.77 19.25
CA PRO A 122 4.66 -6.68 20.66
C PRO A 122 4.62 -8.06 21.34
N GLU A 123 4.98 -8.12 22.61
CA GLU A 123 4.70 -9.31 23.42
C GLU A 123 3.20 -9.63 23.36
N ASN A 124 2.86 -10.92 23.30
CA ASN A 124 1.47 -11.41 23.17
C ASN A 124 0.77 -11.06 21.84
N SER A 125 1.51 -10.82 20.76
CA SER A 125 0.91 -10.70 19.43
C SER A 125 0.50 -12.06 18.87
N LEU A 126 -0.77 -12.23 18.56
CA LEU A 126 -1.30 -13.42 17.87
C LEU A 126 -0.92 -13.41 16.38
N SER A 127 -0.92 -12.23 15.78
CA SER A 127 -0.53 -12.01 14.39
C SER A 127 -0.25 -10.53 14.13
N GLY A 128 0.21 -10.22 12.93
CA GLY A 128 0.33 -8.86 12.43
C GLY A 128 1.05 -8.81 11.09
N GLY A 129 1.16 -7.61 10.55
CA GLY A 129 1.82 -7.39 9.28
C GLY A 129 2.16 -5.93 9.07
N LEU A 130 3.17 -5.68 8.27
CA LEU A 130 3.53 -4.36 7.77
C LEU A 130 2.94 -4.21 6.37
N LEU A 131 2.08 -3.21 6.18
CA LEU A 131 1.31 -2.99 4.96
C LEU A 131 1.92 -1.92 4.03
N SER A 132 2.73 -1.02 4.61
CA SER A 132 3.37 0.07 3.88
C SER A 132 4.76 0.34 4.45
N ILE A 133 5.66 0.81 3.60
CA ILE A 133 7.05 1.15 3.92
C ILE A 133 7.49 2.36 3.11
N ASP A 134 8.26 3.24 3.75
CA ASP A 134 8.95 4.34 3.08
C ASP A 134 10.39 4.48 3.60
N ALA A 135 11.32 4.73 2.68
CA ALA A 135 12.75 4.75 2.94
C ALA A 135 13.34 6.14 2.66
N VAL A 136 13.63 6.89 3.72
CA VAL A 136 14.20 8.24 3.64
C VAL A 136 15.71 8.18 3.36
N ALA A 137 16.39 7.21 3.97
CA ALA A 137 17.81 6.95 3.84
C ALA A 137 18.12 5.50 4.23
N PRO A 138 19.30 4.94 3.89
CA PRO A 138 19.64 3.56 4.25
C PRO A 138 19.56 3.22 5.75
N GLY A 139 19.70 4.24 6.60
CA GLY A 139 19.55 4.13 8.06
C GLY A 139 18.30 4.80 8.63
N ASN A 140 17.31 5.10 7.80
CA ASN A 140 16.06 5.72 8.23
C ASN A 140 14.92 5.24 7.34
N VAL A 141 14.27 4.17 7.77
CA VAL A 141 13.17 3.52 7.05
C VAL A 141 12.02 3.31 8.02
N TRP A 142 10.81 3.62 7.58
CA TRP A 142 9.61 3.53 8.38
C TRP A 142 8.64 2.56 7.73
N ALA A 143 8.06 1.66 8.52
CA ALA A 143 7.03 0.75 8.06
C ALA A 143 5.83 0.81 9.01
N ALA A 144 4.62 0.72 8.46
CA ALA A 144 3.38 0.74 9.21
C ALA A 144 2.47 -0.42 8.84
N GLY A 145 1.61 -0.79 9.78
CA GLY A 145 0.68 -1.89 9.61
C GLY A 145 -0.19 -2.09 10.84
N TRP A 146 -0.39 -3.34 11.20
CA TRP A 146 -1.33 -3.75 12.24
C TRP A 146 -0.75 -4.90 13.07
N THR A 147 -1.30 -5.07 14.26
CA THR A 147 -1.06 -6.22 15.12
C THR A 147 -2.37 -6.63 15.80
N GLN A 148 -2.58 -7.94 15.94
CA GLN A 148 -3.62 -8.53 16.76
C GLN A 148 -3.01 -8.88 18.11
N ALA A 149 -3.31 -8.08 19.12
CA ALA A 149 -2.78 -8.22 20.46
C ALA A 149 -3.72 -9.06 21.32
N LEU A 150 -3.18 -10.08 21.98
CA LEU A 150 -3.92 -10.90 22.93
C LEU A 150 -4.08 -10.15 24.26
N ASP A 151 -5.32 -10.02 24.70
CA ASP A 151 -5.66 -9.47 26.01
C ASP A 151 -5.84 -10.58 27.06
N GLU A 152 -6.57 -11.64 26.72
CA GLU A 152 -6.88 -12.72 27.65
C GLU A 152 -7.12 -14.07 26.93
N ARG A 153 -6.68 -15.15 27.58
CA ARG A 153 -7.07 -16.53 27.24
C ARG A 153 -7.97 -17.07 28.34
N ILE A 154 -9.25 -17.25 28.05
CA ILE A 154 -10.22 -17.78 28.99
C ILE A 154 -10.29 -19.30 28.79
N PRO A 155 -9.86 -20.12 29.77
CA PRO A 155 -9.94 -21.57 29.64
C PRO A 155 -11.39 -22.04 29.50
N ASP A 156 -11.62 -23.00 28.60
CA ASP A 156 -12.91 -23.65 28.47
C ASP A 156 -13.13 -24.59 29.68
N PRO A 157 -14.26 -24.47 30.40
CA PRO A 157 -14.53 -25.28 31.59
C PRO A 157 -14.65 -26.79 31.32
N ASP A 158 -14.97 -27.18 30.09
CA ASP A 158 -15.09 -28.57 29.65
C ASP A 158 -13.80 -29.10 29.00
N GLY A 159 -12.71 -28.32 29.02
CA GLY A 159 -11.42 -28.70 28.46
C GLY A 159 -11.29 -28.49 26.94
N GLY A 160 -12.22 -27.73 26.34
CA GLY A 160 -12.14 -27.26 24.96
C GLY A 160 -11.01 -26.23 24.70
N PRO A 161 -10.87 -25.75 23.46
CA PRO A 161 -9.92 -24.67 23.14
C PRO A 161 -10.30 -23.39 23.90
N PRO A 162 -9.32 -22.63 24.43
CA PRO A 162 -9.63 -21.42 25.19
C PRO A 162 -10.30 -20.38 24.30
N GLN A 163 -11.23 -19.63 24.88
CA GLN A 163 -11.73 -18.41 24.23
C GLN A 163 -10.61 -17.37 24.22
N ILE A 164 -10.38 -16.80 23.04
CA ILE A 164 -9.41 -15.72 22.83
C ILE A 164 -10.13 -14.38 22.91
N VAL A 165 -9.64 -13.50 23.77
CA VAL A 165 -10.01 -12.09 23.82
C VAL A 165 -8.83 -11.29 23.30
N ASP A 166 -9.04 -10.54 22.24
CA ASP A 166 -8.01 -9.76 21.56
C ASP A 166 -8.54 -8.40 21.09
N HIS A 167 -7.60 -7.56 20.68
CA HIS A 167 -7.88 -6.32 19.98
C HIS A 167 -6.87 -6.10 18.87
N GLN A 168 -7.24 -5.26 17.91
CA GLN A 168 -6.34 -4.86 16.82
C GLN A 168 -5.84 -3.44 17.05
N GLU A 169 -4.52 -3.24 16.93
CA GLU A 169 -3.91 -1.91 17.01
C GLU A 169 -2.92 -1.65 15.86
N GLY A 170 -2.65 -0.37 15.61
CA GLY A 170 -1.66 0.05 14.63
C GLY A 170 -0.24 -0.30 15.08
N LEU A 171 0.58 -0.70 14.11
CA LEU A 171 2.01 -1.00 14.31
C LEU A 171 2.85 -0.04 13.48
N VAL A 172 3.90 0.53 14.09
CA VAL A 172 4.97 1.24 13.38
C VAL A 172 6.33 0.69 13.79
N GLN A 173 7.15 0.38 12.80
CA GLN A 173 8.54 -0.04 12.95
C GLN A 173 9.46 1.01 12.31
N HIS A 174 10.54 1.35 13.00
CA HIS A 174 11.58 2.27 12.53
C HIS A 174 12.93 1.56 12.46
N TRP A 175 13.54 1.57 11.28
CA TRP A 175 14.90 1.11 11.07
C TRP A 175 15.89 2.25 11.33
N ASP A 176 16.79 2.05 12.27
CA ASP A 176 17.79 3.05 12.68
C ASP A 176 19.16 2.90 11.99
N GLY A 177 19.25 2.05 10.95
CA GLY A 177 20.51 1.67 10.31
C GLY A 177 21.12 0.38 10.85
N ARG A 178 20.60 -0.17 11.95
CA ARG A 178 21.11 -1.42 12.53
C ARG A 178 20.02 -2.42 12.86
N VAL A 179 18.93 -1.95 13.46
CA VAL A 179 17.81 -2.79 13.91
C VAL A 179 16.49 -2.09 13.68
N TRP A 180 15.45 -2.88 13.47
CA TRP A 180 14.08 -2.40 13.54
C TRP A 180 13.68 -2.20 15.00
N LYS A 181 12.98 -1.11 15.28
CA LYS A 181 12.44 -0.78 16.60
C LYS A 181 10.97 -0.44 16.47
N ARG A 182 10.15 -1.06 17.32
CA ARG A 182 8.76 -0.66 17.51
C ARG A 182 8.72 0.79 18.01
N VAL A 183 7.78 1.55 17.48
CA VAL A 183 7.50 2.91 17.92
C VAL A 183 6.19 2.95 18.69
N ASN A 184 6.21 3.65 19.83
CA ASN A 184 5.01 3.87 20.63
C ASN A 184 4.10 4.88 19.93
N LEU A 185 2.84 4.50 19.75
CA LEU A 185 1.82 5.31 19.10
C LEU A 185 0.85 5.90 20.12
N PRO A 186 0.24 7.06 19.83
CA PRO A 186 -0.84 7.59 20.66
C PRO A 186 -2.02 6.60 20.69
N LYS A 187 -2.54 6.32 21.88
CA LYS A 187 -3.70 5.43 22.05
C LYS A 187 -4.89 5.90 21.22
N GLN A 188 -5.52 4.97 20.52
CA GLN A 188 -6.78 5.19 19.82
C GLN A 188 -7.92 4.48 20.57
N SER A 189 -9.15 4.86 20.27
CA SER A 189 -10.34 4.18 20.78
C SER A 189 -10.71 2.99 19.89
N GLY A 190 -10.96 1.83 20.50
CA GLY A 190 -11.39 0.63 19.77
C GLY A 190 -10.29 0.01 18.91
N ASN A 191 -10.68 -0.94 18.06
CA ASN A 191 -9.78 -1.60 17.12
C ASN A 191 -9.37 -0.62 16.03
N TRP A 192 -8.12 -0.70 15.57
CA TRP A 192 -7.63 0.16 14.48
C TRP A 192 -6.39 -0.43 13.81
N ALA A 193 -6.03 0.09 12.65
CA ALA A 193 -4.84 -0.29 11.90
C ALA A 193 -4.26 0.90 11.13
N LEU A 194 -3.02 0.76 10.66
CA LEU A 194 -2.40 1.66 9.70
C LEU A 194 -2.22 0.94 8.37
N ASN A 195 -2.68 1.58 7.29
CA ASN A 195 -2.64 1.04 5.93
C ASN A 195 -1.52 1.67 5.08
N GLY A 196 -1.15 2.92 5.37
CA GLY A 196 -0.15 3.69 4.63
C GLY A 196 0.82 4.44 5.55
N ILE A 197 2.07 4.58 5.11
CA ILE A 197 3.08 5.46 5.74
C ILE A 197 3.91 6.16 4.66
N SER A 198 4.22 7.44 4.88
CA SER A 198 5.12 8.20 4.01
C SER A 198 5.93 9.20 4.83
N ALA A 199 7.19 9.37 4.46
CA ALA A 199 8.16 10.20 5.13
C ALA A 199 8.77 11.20 4.14
N SER A 200 8.46 12.49 4.31
CA SER A 200 9.11 13.54 3.52
C SER A 200 10.53 13.86 4.05
N GLY A 201 10.85 13.36 5.25
CA GLY A 201 12.16 13.49 5.87
C GLY A 201 12.24 12.79 7.23
N PRO A 202 13.40 12.85 7.90
CA PRO A 202 13.65 12.12 9.15
C PRO A 202 12.82 12.60 10.36
N ARG A 203 12.08 13.71 10.20
CA ARG A 203 11.28 14.38 11.22
C ARG A 203 9.89 14.77 10.73
N ASP A 204 9.46 14.20 9.60
CA ASP A 204 8.15 14.45 9.03
C ASP A 204 7.66 13.14 8.41
N VAL A 205 6.94 12.36 9.22
CA VAL A 205 6.41 11.06 8.84
C VAL A 205 4.91 11.04 9.12
N TRP A 206 4.14 10.61 8.14
CA TRP A 206 2.70 10.53 8.18
C TRP A 206 2.27 9.09 8.05
N ALA A 207 1.36 8.64 8.90
CA ALA A 207 0.74 7.32 8.81
C ALA A 207 -0.76 7.45 8.84
N VAL A 208 -1.45 6.65 8.04
CA VAL A 208 -2.91 6.69 7.91
C VAL A 208 -3.51 5.30 7.93
N GLY A 209 -4.78 5.21 8.30
CA GLY A 209 -5.49 3.93 8.31
C GLY A 209 -6.96 4.05 8.68
N SER A 210 -7.44 3.03 9.36
CA SER A 210 -8.85 2.83 9.70
C SER A 210 -9.03 2.47 11.17
N GLY A 211 -10.07 3.01 11.80
CA GLY A 211 -10.66 2.49 13.03
C GLY A 211 -11.82 1.55 12.72
N PHE A 212 -12.02 0.55 13.58
CA PHE A 212 -13.01 -0.52 13.47
C PHE A 212 -13.91 -0.51 14.72
N GLY A 213 -14.81 0.45 14.80
CA GLY A 213 -15.69 0.68 15.95
C GLY A 213 -17.00 1.31 15.53
N GLU A 214 -17.83 1.78 16.47
CA GLU A 214 -19.20 2.26 16.17
C GLU A 214 -19.33 3.38 15.11
N ASN A 215 -18.22 3.96 14.64
CA ASN A 215 -18.23 4.99 13.60
C ASN A 215 -17.15 4.82 12.52
N ASP A 216 -16.46 3.67 12.42
CA ASP A 216 -15.34 3.35 11.50
C ASP A 216 -14.69 4.58 10.84
N ARG A 217 -13.76 5.22 11.56
CA ARG A 217 -13.22 6.53 11.20
C ARG A 217 -11.79 6.41 10.66
N PRO A 218 -11.39 7.28 9.70
CA PRO A 218 -10.01 7.31 9.27
C PRO A 218 -9.08 7.78 10.40
N VAL A 219 -7.94 7.09 10.53
CA VAL A 219 -6.87 7.44 11.46
C VAL A 219 -5.79 8.22 10.72
N VAL A 220 -5.29 9.29 11.33
CA VAL A 220 -4.16 10.09 10.82
C VAL A 220 -3.18 10.34 11.96
N LEU A 221 -1.94 9.88 11.79
CA LEU A 221 -0.85 10.12 12.73
C LEU A 221 0.28 10.90 12.06
N HIS A 222 0.89 11.82 12.80
CA HIS A 222 2.02 12.62 12.35
C HIS A 222 3.17 12.59 13.36
N TYR A 223 4.38 12.31 12.86
CA TYR A 223 5.63 12.37 13.60
C TYR A 223 6.41 13.64 13.25
N ASP A 224 6.69 14.45 14.26
CA ASP A 224 7.37 15.75 14.13
C ASP A 224 8.89 15.69 14.38
N GLY A 225 9.46 14.47 14.46
CA GLY A 225 10.85 14.26 14.85
C GLY A 225 11.07 14.05 16.35
N ARG A 226 10.01 14.11 17.16
CA ARG A 226 10.06 13.84 18.61
C ARG A 226 9.00 12.84 19.04
N SER A 227 7.77 13.00 18.57
CA SER A 227 6.65 12.16 18.99
C SER A 227 5.61 12.02 17.89
N TRP A 228 4.92 10.88 17.90
CA TRP A 228 3.73 10.67 17.10
C TRP A 228 2.53 11.33 17.77
N THR A 229 1.75 12.06 16.97
CA THR A 229 0.52 12.72 17.40
C THR A 229 -0.64 12.28 16.52
N ALA A 230 -1.80 12.04 17.12
CA ALA A 230 -3.02 11.78 16.37
C ALA A 230 -3.64 13.11 15.97
N LEU A 231 -4.01 13.23 14.69
CA LEU A 231 -4.63 14.43 14.15
C LEU A 231 -6.12 14.19 13.92
N PRO A 232 -6.97 15.20 14.15
CA PRO A 232 -8.38 15.08 13.84
C PRO A 232 -8.58 15.02 12.32
N THR A 233 -9.36 14.04 11.87
CA THR A 233 -9.82 13.95 10.49
C THR A 233 -11.06 14.83 10.30
N PRO A 234 -11.05 15.84 9.39
CA PRO A 234 -12.25 16.62 9.10
C PRO A 234 -13.37 15.78 8.49
N PRO A 235 -14.60 16.33 8.35
CA PRO A 235 -15.72 15.59 7.80
C PRO A 235 -15.39 14.97 6.43
N TYR A 236 -15.32 13.64 6.39
CA TYR A 236 -15.10 12.85 5.18
C TYR A 236 -16.42 12.59 4.42
N GLY A 237 -17.55 13.02 5.00
CA GLY A 237 -18.85 13.15 4.33
C GLY A 237 -19.58 11.84 4.06
N GLY A 238 -19.42 10.84 4.93
CA GLY A 238 -20.19 9.60 4.92
C GLY A 238 -20.37 9.04 6.34
N LEU A 239 -21.05 7.91 6.43
CA LEU A 239 -21.25 7.12 7.65
C LEU A 239 -19.91 6.56 8.16
N TYR A 240 -19.13 5.95 7.27
CA TYR A 240 -17.82 5.36 7.56
C TYR A 240 -16.74 5.87 6.60
N GLY A 241 -15.48 5.78 7.01
CA GLY A 241 -14.35 6.18 6.18
C GLY A 241 -13.05 5.50 6.58
N GLU A 242 -12.18 5.29 5.59
CA GLU A 242 -10.85 4.75 5.78
C GLU A 242 -9.86 5.45 4.85
N PHE A 243 -8.60 5.54 5.29
CA PHE A 243 -7.48 5.89 4.40
C PHE A 243 -6.65 4.64 4.14
N ASN A 244 -6.37 4.40 2.86
CA ASN A 244 -5.67 3.21 2.39
C ASN A 244 -4.22 3.51 2.01
N ASP A 245 -3.90 4.75 1.65
CA ASP A 245 -2.55 5.16 1.33
C ASP A 245 -2.29 6.66 1.56
N VAL A 246 -1.02 7.04 1.72
CA VAL A 246 -0.56 8.41 1.97
C VAL A 246 0.73 8.70 1.23
N VAL A 247 0.85 9.92 0.70
CA VAL A 247 2.12 10.45 0.21
C VAL A 247 2.38 11.85 0.77
N ALA A 248 3.58 12.05 1.32
CA ALA A 248 4.02 13.31 1.91
C ALA A 248 5.19 13.91 1.11
N ASN A 249 4.97 15.06 0.47
CA ASN A 249 6.02 15.83 -0.20
C ASN A 249 6.68 16.86 0.76
N GLY A 250 6.13 16.99 1.96
CA GLY A 250 6.60 17.91 2.98
C GLY A 250 5.53 18.11 4.06
N PRO A 251 5.85 18.86 5.13
CA PRO A 251 4.95 19.04 6.28
C PRO A 251 3.67 19.84 5.95
N ARG A 252 3.58 20.37 4.72
CA ARG A 252 2.46 21.19 4.22
C ARG A 252 1.88 20.68 2.91
N ASP A 253 2.29 19.51 2.47
CA ASP A 253 1.80 18.90 1.24
C ASP A 253 1.72 17.38 1.44
N VAL A 254 0.58 16.95 1.99
CA VAL A 254 0.30 15.54 2.26
C VAL A 254 -1.02 15.19 1.64
N TRP A 255 -1.04 14.09 0.90
CA TRP A 255 -2.22 13.59 0.22
C TRP A 255 -2.55 12.21 0.74
N VAL A 256 -3.84 11.98 0.99
CA VAL A 256 -4.37 10.69 1.44
C VAL A 256 -5.48 10.24 0.52
N ALA A 257 -5.53 8.94 0.28
CA ALA A 257 -6.53 8.32 -0.57
C ALA A 257 -7.16 7.11 0.15
N GLY A 258 -8.46 6.90 -0.07
CA GLY A 258 -9.19 5.78 0.52
C GLY A 258 -10.63 5.73 0.03
N ARG A 259 -11.56 5.39 0.95
CA ARG A 259 -13.00 5.41 0.66
C ARG A 259 -13.82 6.04 1.78
N THR A 260 -14.99 6.52 1.39
CA THR A 260 -16.10 6.84 2.30
C THR A 260 -17.31 6.00 1.94
N LEU A 261 -18.06 5.54 2.93
CA LEU A 261 -19.34 4.85 2.75
C LEU A 261 -20.46 5.79 3.18
N LEU A 262 -21.49 5.94 2.37
CA LEU A 262 -22.62 6.83 2.63
C LEU A 262 -23.70 6.16 3.52
N ASP A 263 -23.83 4.85 3.42
CA ASP A 263 -24.70 4.01 4.24
C ASP A 263 -24.12 2.59 4.38
N GLU A 264 -24.81 1.71 5.12
CA GLU A 264 -24.36 0.34 5.40
C GLU A 264 -24.29 -0.58 4.17
N ASN A 265 -24.98 -0.24 3.08
CA ASN A 265 -25.02 -1.03 1.84
C ASN A 265 -24.15 -0.43 0.71
N ASP A 266 -23.54 0.73 0.96
CA ASP A 266 -22.67 1.40 0.00
C ASP A 266 -21.36 0.63 -0.21
N ARG A 267 -20.95 0.47 -1.48
CA ARG A 267 -19.68 -0.17 -1.88
C ARG A 267 -18.47 0.73 -1.69
N GLY A 268 -18.71 2.02 -1.45
CA GLY A 268 -17.71 3.02 -1.08
C GLY A 268 -17.27 3.88 -2.27
N HIS A 269 -17.21 5.18 -2.02
CA HIS A 269 -16.78 6.21 -2.97
C HIS A 269 -15.36 6.67 -2.69
N ALA A 270 -14.65 7.12 -3.73
CA ALA A 270 -13.31 7.67 -3.59
C ALA A 270 -13.27 8.80 -2.54
N LEU A 271 -12.35 8.67 -1.59
CA LEU A 271 -12.02 9.72 -0.63
C LEU A 271 -10.60 10.21 -0.91
N ILE A 272 -10.46 11.48 -1.26
CA ILE A 272 -9.18 12.15 -1.49
C ILE A 272 -9.12 13.37 -0.57
N MET A 273 -8.06 13.49 0.23
CA MET A 273 -7.86 14.66 1.08
C MET A 273 -6.44 15.20 0.96
N HIS A 274 -6.33 16.53 1.03
CA HIS A 274 -5.07 17.27 0.97
C HIS A 274 -4.84 18.08 2.23
N TRP A 275 -3.67 17.92 2.84
CA TRP A 275 -3.20 18.72 3.96
C TRP A 275 -2.27 19.83 3.48
N ASN A 276 -2.63 21.07 3.80
CA ASN A 276 -1.87 22.27 3.42
C ASN A 276 -0.91 22.78 4.53
N GLY A 277 -0.69 21.99 5.59
CA GLY A 277 0.08 22.43 6.77
C GLY A 277 -0.77 22.95 7.93
N ARG A 278 -2.08 23.12 7.72
CA ARG A 278 -3.01 23.64 8.75
C ARG A 278 -4.35 22.93 8.76
N THR A 279 -4.88 22.63 7.58
CA THR A 279 -6.23 22.08 7.42
C THR A 279 -6.24 21.04 6.33
N TRP A 280 -7.01 19.97 6.54
CA TRP A 280 -7.35 19.07 5.45
C TRP A 280 -8.48 19.66 4.59
N THR A 281 -8.36 19.45 3.28
CA THR A 281 -9.40 19.74 2.30
C THR A 281 -9.78 18.45 1.60
N ARG A 282 -11.06 18.09 1.60
CA ARG A 282 -11.57 16.99 0.77
C ARG A 282 -11.71 17.49 -0.67
N LEU A 283 -11.33 16.65 -1.63
CA LEU A 283 -11.54 16.91 -3.05
C LEU A 283 -12.64 16.00 -3.60
N ASP A 284 -13.52 16.57 -4.41
CA ASP A 284 -14.54 15.82 -5.12
C ASP A 284 -13.95 15.18 -6.37
N GLY A 285 -14.15 13.87 -6.49
CA GLY A 285 -13.72 13.08 -7.63
C GLY A 285 -14.86 12.77 -8.61
N PRO A 286 -14.54 12.12 -9.74
CA PRO A 286 -15.53 11.53 -10.61
C PRO A 286 -16.50 10.61 -9.84
N ALA A 287 -17.79 10.66 -10.17
CA ALA A 287 -18.84 9.90 -9.45
C ALA A 287 -18.70 8.38 -9.58
N ASP A 288 -18.00 7.91 -10.61
CA ASP A 288 -17.71 6.50 -10.86
C ASP A 288 -16.47 5.98 -10.12
N ALA A 289 -15.71 6.87 -9.45
CA ALA A 289 -14.54 6.50 -8.67
C ALA A 289 -14.96 5.89 -7.31
N GLY A 290 -14.57 4.62 -7.10
CA GLY A 290 -14.79 3.89 -5.86
C GLY A 290 -13.57 3.95 -4.93
N SER A 291 -13.38 2.91 -4.13
CA SER A 291 -12.25 2.85 -3.19
C SER A 291 -10.89 2.98 -3.89
N LEU A 292 -10.07 3.89 -3.36
CA LEU A 292 -8.68 4.09 -3.76
C LEU A 292 -7.76 3.30 -2.82
N THR A 293 -6.74 2.67 -3.38
CA THR A 293 -5.85 1.70 -2.71
C THR A 293 -4.38 2.12 -2.71
N GLY A 294 -4.01 3.02 -3.62
CA GLY A 294 -2.65 3.54 -3.72
C GLY A 294 -2.61 5.01 -4.18
N VAL A 295 -1.61 5.75 -3.70
CA VAL A 295 -1.35 7.13 -4.09
C VAL A 295 0.14 7.35 -4.33
N ALA A 296 0.49 8.12 -5.37
CA ALA A 296 1.86 8.54 -5.61
C ALA A 296 1.91 10.02 -5.98
N ALA A 297 2.93 10.71 -5.46
CA ALA A 297 3.18 12.10 -5.78
C ALA A 297 3.62 12.28 -7.23
N THR A 298 3.14 13.35 -7.84
CA THR A 298 3.60 13.83 -9.15
C THR A 298 4.13 15.25 -9.01
N GLN A 299 4.67 15.80 -10.09
CA GLN A 299 5.22 17.17 -10.07
C GLN A 299 4.18 18.24 -9.70
N ASP A 300 2.89 18.01 -9.95
CA ASP A 300 1.82 19.00 -9.79
C ASP A 300 0.62 18.50 -8.95
N GLY A 301 0.78 17.39 -8.23
CA GLY A 301 -0.23 16.82 -7.35
C GLY A 301 0.01 15.35 -7.10
N ILE A 302 -0.99 14.52 -7.40
CA ILE A 302 -0.92 13.06 -7.21
C ILE A 302 -1.53 12.30 -8.37
N VAL A 303 -1.16 11.04 -8.48
CA VAL A 303 -2.00 9.99 -9.09
C VAL A 303 -2.49 9.07 -8.00
N ALA A 304 -3.74 8.62 -8.13
CA ALA A 304 -4.30 7.61 -7.25
C ALA A 304 -4.95 6.50 -8.08
N VAL A 305 -4.89 5.29 -7.55
CA VAL A 305 -5.45 4.10 -8.19
C VAL A 305 -6.36 3.36 -7.23
N GLY A 306 -7.22 2.52 -7.80
CA GLY A 306 -8.13 1.68 -7.05
C GLY A 306 -9.12 1.02 -7.97
N ARG A 307 -10.40 1.17 -7.67
CA ARG A 307 -11.49 0.56 -8.43
C ARG A 307 -12.65 1.51 -8.67
N THR A 308 -13.49 1.16 -9.63
CA THR A 308 -14.79 1.80 -9.86
C THR A 308 -15.73 1.57 -8.67
N VAL A 309 -16.74 2.43 -8.52
CA VAL A 309 -17.73 2.36 -7.43
C VAL A 309 -18.54 1.06 -7.45
N ASP A 310 -18.77 0.48 -8.63
CA ASP A 310 -19.44 -0.83 -8.78
C ASP A 310 -18.53 -2.02 -8.41
N ALA A 311 -17.25 -1.74 -8.12
CA ALA A 311 -16.18 -2.69 -7.81
C ALA A 311 -15.79 -3.66 -8.93
N ARG A 312 -16.13 -3.36 -10.20
CA ARG A 312 -15.89 -4.28 -11.33
C ARG A 312 -14.60 -4.03 -12.10
N SER A 313 -14.05 -2.84 -12.03
CA SER A 313 -12.90 -2.46 -12.84
C SER A 313 -11.87 -1.68 -12.04
N GLY A 314 -10.60 -1.86 -12.40
CA GLY A 314 -9.53 -0.99 -11.95
C GLY A 314 -9.80 0.46 -12.36
N TYR A 315 -9.27 1.39 -11.58
CA TYR A 315 -9.46 2.82 -11.78
C TYR A 315 -8.16 3.57 -11.53
N ALA A 316 -7.96 4.65 -12.27
CA ALA A 316 -6.84 5.56 -12.09
C ALA A 316 -7.32 6.99 -12.29
N LEU A 317 -6.88 7.88 -11.41
CA LEU A 317 -7.16 9.30 -11.47
C LEU A 317 -5.90 10.11 -11.22
N ARG A 318 -5.95 11.37 -11.65
CA ARG A 318 -4.94 12.38 -11.39
C ARG A 318 -5.58 13.55 -10.68
N VAL A 319 -4.83 14.09 -9.73
CA VAL A 319 -5.13 15.36 -9.08
C VAL A 319 -4.06 16.36 -9.48
N SER A 320 -4.49 17.52 -9.99
CA SER A 320 -3.62 18.66 -10.29
C SER A 320 -4.29 19.92 -9.75
N GLY A 321 -3.68 20.52 -8.72
CA GLY A 321 -4.34 21.53 -7.89
C GLY A 321 -5.63 20.99 -7.26
N ALA A 322 -6.76 21.65 -7.52
CA ALA A 322 -8.08 21.21 -7.04
C ALA A 322 -8.82 20.29 -8.03
N ARG A 323 -8.25 20.03 -9.22
CA ARG A 323 -8.93 19.29 -10.28
C ARG A 323 -8.61 17.81 -10.17
N VAL A 324 -9.66 16.99 -10.03
CA VAL A 324 -9.58 15.52 -10.06
C VAL A 324 -10.12 15.03 -11.41
N THR A 325 -9.32 14.26 -12.15
CA THR A 325 -9.72 13.72 -13.46
C THR A 325 -9.38 12.25 -13.56
N SER A 326 -10.29 11.45 -14.11
CA SER A 326 -9.99 10.08 -14.53
C SER A 326 -8.87 10.07 -15.55
N LEU A 327 -7.93 9.12 -15.41
CA LEU A 327 -6.92 8.81 -16.42
C LEU A 327 -7.39 7.71 -17.39
N GLY A 328 -8.59 7.18 -17.18
CA GLY A 328 -9.12 6.04 -17.92
C GLY A 328 -8.24 4.80 -17.71
N PHE A 329 -8.61 3.92 -16.79
CA PHE A 329 -7.86 2.68 -16.59
C PHE A 329 -8.36 1.62 -17.58
N PRO A 330 -7.47 0.80 -18.19
CA PRO A 330 -7.88 -0.18 -19.19
C PRO A 330 -8.87 -1.19 -18.61
N ALA A 331 -9.91 -1.48 -19.38
CA ALA A 331 -10.65 -2.72 -19.29
C ALA A 331 -10.26 -3.58 -20.49
N ASN A 332 -10.06 -4.88 -20.30
CA ASN A 332 -9.74 -5.76 -21.41
C ASN A 332 -11.02 -6.24 -22.11
N ALA A 333 -10.97 -6.30 -23.44
CA ALA A 333 -12.10 -6.69 -24.29
C ALA A 333 -12.39 -8.21 -24.25
N ASP A 334 -11.45 -9.02 -23.75
CA ASP A 334 -11.54 -10.48 -23.67
C ASP A 334 -12.18 -11.00 -22.36
N GLY A 335 -12.69 -10.10 -21.51
CA GLY A 335 -13.24 -10.45 -20.21
C GLY A 335 -12.22 -10.46 -19.08
N THR A 336 -10.94 -10.17 -19.35
CA THR A 336 -9.94 -9.99 -18.30
C THR A 336 -10.26 -8.76 -17.45
N THR A 337 -10.28 -8.93 -16.14
CA THR A 337 -10.48 -7.84 -15.17
C THR A 337 -9.15 -7.47 -14.54
N TYR A 338 -8.92 -6.16 -14.39
CA TYR A 338 -7.73 -5.62 -13.76
C TYR A 338 -8.05 -5.03 -12.40
N SER A 339 -7.24 -5.37 -11.40
CA SER A 339 -7.28 -4.79 -10.06
C SER A 339 -6.03 -3.95 -9.84
N ALA A 340 -6.19 -2.65 -9.62
CA ALA A 340 -5.09 -1.75 -9.30
C ALA A 340 -4.91 -1.65 -7.77
N TRP A 341 -3.72 -1.98 -7.27
CA TRP A 341 -3.44 -2.08 -5.83
C TRP A 341 -2.52 -0.99 -5.32
N LYS A 342 -1.43 -0.72 -6.04
CA LYS A 342 -0.45 0.31 -5.70
C LYS A 342 -0.01 1.05 -6.95
N VAL A 343 0.47 2.28 -6.75
CA VAL A 343 0.97 3.14 -7.81
C VAL A 343 2.28 3.76 -7.38
N SER A 344 3.20 3.90 -8.32
CA SER A 344 4.41 4.72 -8.18
C SER A 344 4.49 5.69 -9.36
N ALA A 345 5.17 6.81 -9.16
CA ALA A 345 5.38 7.81 -10.18
C ALA A 345 6.84 8.28 -10.18
N ALA A 346 7.41 8.39 -11.39
CA ALA A 346 8.77 8.87 -11.60
C ALA A 346 8.77 9.86 -12.77
N GLY A 347 8.90 11.15 -12.45
CA GLY A 347 8.73 12.22 -13.44
C GLY A 347 7.31 12.21 -14.01
N ARG A 348 7.16 11.91 -15.30
CA ARG A 348 5.86 11.80 -15.98
C ARG A 348 5.38 10.36 -16.14
N GLU A 349 6.19 9.39 -15.75
CA GLU A 349 5.82 7.98 -15.84
C GLU A 349 5.07 7.54 -14.59
N VAL A 350 3.97 6.83 -14.80
CA VAL A 350 3.13 6.26 -13.75
C VAL A 350 3.12 4.76 -13.94
N THR A 351 3.39 4.02 -12.87
CA THR A 351 3.42 2.56 -12.85
C THR A 351 2.41 2.05 -11.83
N VAL A 352 1.52 1.18 -12.26
CA VAL A 352 0.46 0.60 -11.44
C VAL A 352 0.69 -0.90 -11.32
N SER A 353 0.84 -1.37 -10.09
CA SER A 353 0.97 -2.79 -9.76
C SER A 353 -0.34 -3.33 -9.20
N GLY A 354 -0.63 -4.58 -9.52
CA GLY A 354 -1.79 -5.30 -8.99
C GLY A 354 -1.95 -6.66 -9.64
N THR A 355 -3.19 -7.00 -9.97
CA THR A 355 -3.52 -8.30 -10.55
C THR A 355 -4.43 -8.20 -11.76
N SER A 356 -4.35 -9.20 -12.63
CA SER A 356 -5.33 -9.47 -13.67
C SER A 356 -5.99 -10.82 -13.41
N HIS A 357 -7.28 -10.93 -13.73
CA HIS A 357 -8.02 -12.19 -13.66
C HIS A 357 -8.71 -12.42 -14.99
N ASP A 358 -8.46 -13.59 -15.55
CA ASP A 358 -9.10 -14.08 -16.77
C ASP A 358 -9.79 -15.43 -16.49
N ALA A 359 -10.51 -15.96 -17.48
CA ALA A 359 -11.21 -17.23 -17.34
C ALA A 359 -10.29 -18.46 -17.50
N GLU A 360 -9.05 -18.28 -17.92
CA GLU A 360 -8.10 -19.37 -18.20
C GLU A 360 -7.33 -19.80 -16.94
N HIS A 361 -7.17 -18.88 -15.98
CA HIS A 361 -6.40 -19.11 -14.77
C HIS A 361 -7.27 -19.15 -13.51
N SER A 362 -7.06 -20.16 -12.66
CA SER A 362 -7.71 -20.25 -11.35
C SER A 362 -7.19 -19.21 -10.35
N PHE A 363 -5.98 -18.68 -10.59
CA PHE A 363 -5.32 -17.70 -9.72
C PHE A 363 -5.09 -16.36 -10.42
N PRO A 364 -5.07 -15.25 -9.65
CA PRO A 364 -4.73 -13.94 -10.17
C PRO A 364 -3.33 -13.93 -10.80
N GLN A 365 -3.21 -13.32 -11.97
CA GLN A 365 -1.93 -13.12 -12.65
C GLN A 365 -1.34 -11.75 -12.30
N PRO A 366 0.00 -11.61 -12.25
CA PRO A 366 0.62 -10.35 -11.87
C PRO A 366 0.42 -9.30 -12.96
N MET A 367 -0.09 -8.12 -12.57
CA MET A 367 -0.33 -7.02 -13.49
C MET A 367 0.60 -5.84 -13.16
N LEU A 368 1.29 -5.35 -14.19
CA LEU A 368 2.04 -4.10 -14.14
C LEU A 368 1.68 -3.25 -15.37
N MET A 369 1.05 -2.11 -15.13
CA MET A 369 0.58 -1.18 -16.16
C MET A 369 1.35 0.14 -16.08
N THR A 370 1.82 0.66 -17.21
CA THR A 370 2.49 1.96 -17.27
C THR A 370 1.77 2.94 -18.17
N THR A 371 1.82 4.22 -17.82
CA THR A 371 1.37 5.31 -18.69
C THR A 371 2.22 6.55 -18.47
N ARG A 372 2.03 7.56 -19.32
CA ARG A 372 2.73 8.83 -19.25
C ARG A 372 1.73 9.98 -19.16
N LEU A 373 1.85 10.80 -18.11
CA LEU A 373 1.05 12.01 -17.87
C LEU A 373 1.39 13.12 -18.84
#